data_AF-A0A4Z0NCW2-F1
#
_entry.id   AF-A0A4Z0NCW2-F1
#
_cell.length_a   1.000
_cell.length_b   1.000
_cell.length_c   1.000
_cell.angle_alpha   90.00
_cell.angle_beta   90.00
_cell.angle_gamma   90.00
#
_symmetry.space_group_name_H-M   'P 1'
#
loop_
_entity.id
_entity.type
_entity.pdbx_description
1 polymer ?
#
loop_
_entity_poly.entity_id
_entity_poly.type
_entity_poly.pdbx_seq_one_letter_code
_entity_poly.pdbx_strand_id
1 'polypeptide(L)'
;MLSGNDDSATDIRTYPVFEQRWNGFQTIVQGLIGLMIAAGLAGLFGDGPLAHVERPVPGTPVVLRYDRFLRAGFPAQMRVAITRPLDDEHVAVDLNGDFLAHVSVDATQPRAEAVDATPAGVTYRFRLGAERRGDITLMLSPRAYGATKATVSVLGRTVEAPILIYP
;
A
#
# COMPACT_ATOMS: atom_id res chain seq x y z
N MET A 1 -34.21 -72.65 6.38
CA MET A 1 -32.77 -72.31 6.38
C MET A 1 -32.37 -72.24 4.92
N LEU A 2 -31.91 -71.15 4.30
CA LEU A 2 -31.26 -69.91 4.73
C LEU A 2 -31.80 -68.74 3.88
N SER A 3 -31.76 -67.54 4.47
CA SER A 3 -32.22 -66.25 3.95
C SER A 3 -31.71 -65.90 2.55
N GLY A 4 -32.58 -65.30 1.73
CA GLY A 4 -32.16 -64.49 0.60
C GLY A 4 -31.42 -63.25 1.10
N ASN A 5 -30.22 -63.02 0.56
CA ASN A 5 -29.54 -61.74 0.70
C ASN A 5 -30.33 -60.72 -0.14
N ASP A 6 -31.00 -59.79 0.53
CA ASP A 6 -31.36 -58.51 -0.07
C ASP A 6 -30.07 -57.73 -0.31
N ASP A 7 -29.55 -57.84 -1.53
CA ASP A 7 -28.61 -56.88 -2.08
C ASP A 7 -29.32 -55.53 -2.17
N SER A 8 -29.33 -54.80 -1.04
CA SER A 8 -29.57 -53.37 -1.01
C SER A 8 -28.39 -52.69 -1.72
N ALA A 9 -28.38 -52.81 -3.04
CA ALA A 9 -27.53 -52.01 -3.91
C ALA A 9 -27.99 -50.57 -3.70
N THR A 10 -27.27 -49.85 -2.83
CA THR A 10 -27.37 -48.42 -2.66
C THR A 10 -27.17 -47.79 -4.04
N ASP A 11 -28.27 -47.44 -4.71
CA ASP A 11 -28.29 -46.75 -5.99
C ASP A 11 -27.78 -45.33 -5.74
N ILE A 12 -26.45 -45.17 -5.74
CA ILE A 12 -25.79 -43.87 -5.72
C ILE A 12 -26.05 -43.26 -7.08
N ARG A 13 -27.20 -42.60 -7.20
CA ARG A 13 -27.53 -41.76 -8.36
C ARG A 13 -26.57 -40.58 -8.37
N THR A 14 -25.45 -40.77 -9.06
CA THR A 14 -24.49 -39.74 -9.35
C THR A 14 -25.17 -38.68 -10.21
N TYR A 15 -25.39 -37.48 -9.68
CA TYR A 15 -25.97 -36.37 -10.42
C TYR A 15 -24.84 -35.67 -11.21
N PRO A 16 -24.71 -35.89 -12.53
CA PRO A 16 -23.54 -35.45 -13.31
C PRO A 16 -23.39 -33.92 -13.37
N VAL A 17 -24.50 -33.18 -13.22
CA VAL A 17 -24.52 -31.71 -13.22
C VAL A 17 -23.93 -31.14 -11.92
N PHE A 18 -24.03 -31.85 -10.80
CA PHE A 18 -23.40 -31.46 -9.53
C PHE A 18 -21.89 -31.66 -9.60
N GLU A 19 -21.43 -32.79 -10.15
CA GLU A 19 -20.00 -33.11 -10.26
C GLU A 19 -19.23 -32.14 -11.15
N GLN A 20 -19.80 -31.69 -12.27
CA GLN A 20 -19.13 -30.73 -13.16
C GLN A 20 -18.98 -29.34 -12.52
N ARG A 21 -20.01 -28.85 -11.84
CA ARG A 21 -19.96 -27.55 -11.14
C ARG A 21 -19.03 -27.61 -9.93
N TRP A 22 -19.03 -28.75 -9.22
CA TRP A 22 -18.15 -28.98 -8.08
C TRP A 22 -16.67 -29.04 -8.49
N ASN A 23 -16.35 -29.75 -9.57
CA ASN A 23 -14.98 -29.79 -10.09
C ASN A 23 -14.49 -28.41 -10.54
N GLY A 24 -15.33 -27.63 -11.23
CA GLY A 24 -14.99 -26.25 -11.60
C GLY A 24 -14.73 -25.36 -10.39
N PHE A 25 -15.59 -25.43 -9.37
CA PHE A 25 -15.41 -24.69 -8.12
C PHE A 25 -14.10 -25.09 -7.40
N GLN A 26 -13.81 -26.38 -7.31
CA GLN A 26 -12.59 -26.89 -6.70
C GLN A 26 -11.35 -26.38 -7.44
N THR A 27 -11.31 -26.44 -8.77
CA THR A 27 -10.19 -25.92 -9.56
C THR A 27 -10.03 -24.41 -9.40
N ILE A 28 -11.13 -23.65 -9.34
CA ILE A 28 -11.09 -22.20 -9.10
C ILE A 28 -10.52 -21.88 -7.72
N VAL A 29 -11.00 -22.55 -6.67
CA VAL A 29 -10.51 -22.36 -5.29
C VAL A 29 -9.04 -22.75 -5.18
N GLN A 30 -8.64 -23.89 -5.78
CA GLN A 30 -7.26 -24.37 -5.77
C GLN A 30 -6.34 -23.43 -6.55
N GLY A 31 -6.81 -22.87 -7.67
CA GLY A 31 -6.13 -21.83 -8.41
C GLY A 31 -5.98 -20.53 -7.62
N LEU A 32 -7.03 -20.09 -6.91
CA LEU A 32 -7.00 -18.92 -6.02
C LEU A 32 -6.01 -19.09 -4.87
N ILE A 33 -5.97 -20.27 -4.24
CA ILE A 33 -4.99 -20.59 -3.17
C ILE A 33 -3.57 -20.56 -3.74
N GLY A 34 -3.33 -21.22 -4.89
CA GLY A 34 -2.03 -21.20 -5.56
C GLY A 34 -1.59 -19.78 -5.91
N LEU A 35 -2.51 -18.96 -6.41
CA LEU A 35 -2.28 -17.55 -6.72
C LEU A 35 -1.94 -16.74 -5.47
N MET A 36 -2.66 -16.94 -4.34
CA MET A 36 -2.35 -16.28 -3.08
C MET A 36 -0.97 -16.66 -2.55
N ILE A 37 -0.60 -17.94 -2.61
CA ILE A 37 0.74 -18.40 -2.19
C ILE A 37 1.81 -17.78 -3.08
N ALA A 38 1.63 -17.81 -4.41
CA ALA A 38 2.55 -17.19 -5.35
C ALA A 38 2.69 -15.67 -5.12
N ALA A 39 1.59 -14.98 -4.83
CA ALA A 39 1.59 -13.57 -4.49
C ALA A 39 2.31 -13.30 -3.15
N GLY A 40 2.14 -14.16 -2.15
CA GLY A 40 2.90 -14.09 -0.91
C GLY A 40 4.40 -14.29 -1.10
N LEU A 41 4.80 -15.28 -1.92
CA LEU A 41 6.20 -15.52 -2.28
C LEU A 41 6.80 -14.39 -3.12
N ALA A 42 5.99 -13.73 -3.97
CA ALA A 42 6.39 -12.52 -4.67
C ALA A 42 6.49 -11.30 -3.74
N GLY A 43 6.07 -11.41 -2.48
CA GLY A 43 6.15 -10.34 -1.48
C GLY A 43 4.99 -9.35 -1.53
N LEU A 44 3.82 -9.75 -2.04
CA LEU A 44 2.63 -8.89 -2.09
C LEU A 44 2.00 -8.64 -0.71
N PHE A 45 2.28 -9.50 0.28
CA PHE A 45 1.69 -9.45 1.64
C PHE A 45 2.68 -9.04 2.75
N GLY A 46 3.80 -8.39 2.42
CA GLY A 46 4.81 -7.97 3.41
C GLY A 46 5.80 -6.93 2.87
N ASP A 47 7.01 -6.89 3.44
CA ASP A 47 8.17 -6.06 3.01
C ASP A 47 8.77 -6.48 1.65
N GLY A 48 7.94 -6.91 0.71
CA GLY A 48 8.37 -7.29 -0.62
C GLY A 48 8.68 -6.07 -1.51
N PRO A 49 9.46 -6.25 -2.59
CA PRO A 49 9.78 -5.19 -3.54
C PRO A 49 8.55 -4.61 -4.25
N LEU A 50 7.39 -5.27 -4.16
CA LEU A 50 6.11 -4.78 -4.68
C LEU A 50 5.38 -3.83 -3.71
N ALA A 51 5.71 -3.87 -2.43
CA ALA A 51 5.12 -3.01 -1.40
C ALA A 51 5.79 -1.63 -1.40
N HIS A 52 7.11 -1.57 -1.54
CA HIS A 52 7.86 -0.33 -1.73
C HIS A 52 7.71 0.21 -3.15
N VAL A 53 7.29 1.46 -3.28
CA VAL A 53 7.22 2.18 -4.56
C VAL A 53 8.12 3.39 -4.53
N GLU A 54 8.96 3.48 -5.56
CA GLU A 54 9.66 4.71 -5.91
C GLU A 54 8.93 5.38 -7.07
N ARG A 55 8.49 6.63 -6.87
CA ARG A 55 7.80 7.42 -7.88
C ARG A 55 8.54 8.75 -8.09
N PRO A 56 9.17 8.97 -9.26
CA PRO A 56 9.82 10.24 -9.56
C PRO A 56 8.77 11.35 -9.67
N VAL A 57 9.09 12.52 -9.12
CA VAL A 57 8.28 13.72 -9.27
C VAL A 57 8.58 14.35 -10.65
N PRO A 58 7.58 14.54 -11.52
CA PRO A 58 7.82 14.99 -12.89
C PRO A 58 8.54 16.35 -12.95
N GLY A 59 9.65 16.38 -13.71
CA GLY A 59 10.40 17.62 -13.97
C GLY A 59 11.22 18.13 -12.79
N THR A 60 11.45 17.32 -11.75
CA THR A 60 12.27 17.68 -10.59
C THR A 60 13.26 16.56 -10.26
N PRO A 61 14.34 16.82 -9.49
CA PRO A 61 15.25 15.76 -9.04
C PRO A 61 14.73 15.00 -7.80
N VAL A 62 13.42 15.02 -7.56
CA VAL A 62 12.80 14.44 -6.36
C VAL A 62 12.19 13.08 -6.68
N VAL A 63 12.39 12.11 -5.80
CA VAL A 63 11.78 10.78 -5.85
C VAL A 63 10.99 10.56 -4.57
N LEU A 64 9.71 10.27 -4.70
CA LEU A 64 8.85 9.88 -3.59
C LEU A 64 8.96 8.37 -3.38
N ARG A 65 9.31 7.95 -2.16
CA ARG A 65 9.36 6.55 -1.74
C ARG A 65 8.29 6.31 -0.68
N TYR A 66 7.44 5.31 -0.89
CA TYR A 66 6.35 5.00 0.03
C TYR A 66 5.94 3.54 -0.06
N ASP A 67 5.28 3.06 0.98
CA ASP A 67 4.65 1.75 1.00
C ASP A 67 3.22 1.82 0.48
N ARG A 68 2.88 0.95 -0.48
CA ARG A 68 1.50 0.82 -1.00
C ARG A 68 0.56 0.20 0.00
N PHE A 69 1.08 -0.60 0.92
CA PHE A 69 0.31 -1.35 1.89
C PHE A 69 0.74 -0.91 3.29
N LEU A 70 -0.16 -0.24 4.00
CA LEU A 70 0.06 0.18 5.37
C LEU A 70 -0.81 -0.65 6.30
N ARG A 71 -0.33 -0.89 7.53
CA ARG A 71 -1.11 -1.56 8.55
C ARG A 71 -1.58 -0.56 9.59
N ALA A 72 -2.87 -0.54 9.87
CA ALA A 72 -3.44 0.32 10.91
C ALA A 72 -2.85 -0.02 12.29
N GLY A 73 -2.50 1.02 13.04
CA GLY A 73 -1.85 0.86 14.35
C GLY A 73 -0.37 0.49 14.30
N PHE A 74 0.24 0.34 13.11
CA PHE A 74 1.68 0.09 12.96
C PHE A 74 2.39 1.31 12.35
N PRO A 75 3.55 1.71 12.88
CA PRO A 75 4.33 2.79 12.30
C PRO A 75 4.74 2.49 10.85
N ALA A 76 4.69 3.51 10.01
CA ALA A 76 5.12 3.47 8.62
C ALA A 76 6.00 4.67 8.28
N GLN A 77 6.62 4.66 7.10
CA GLN A 77 7.46 5.77 6.64
C GLN A 77 7.11 6.15 5.20
N MET A 78 7.19 7.46 4.92
CA MET A 78 7.20 7.98 3.57
C MET A 78 8.43 8.87 3.42
N ARG A 79 9.21 8.67 2.37
CA ARG A 79 10.50 9.34 2.19
C ARG A 79 10.50 10.15 0.89
N VAL A 80 10.86 11.41 0.99
CA VAL A 80 11.04 12.32 -0.14
C VAL A 80 12.56 12.45 -0.36
N ALA A 81 13.06 11.78 -1.40
CA ALA A 81 14.48 11.73 -1.71
C ALA A 81 14.84 12.78 -2.76
N ILE A 82 15.71 13.72 -2.42
CA ILE A 82 16.22 14.74 -3.32
C ILE A 82 17.54 14.21 -3.91
N THR A 83 17.47 13.67 -5.13
CA THR A 83 18.57 12.92 -5.75
C THR A 83 19.69 13.80 -6.30
N ARG A 84 19.38 15.07 -6.60
CA ARG A 84 20.33 16.08 -7.07
C ARG A 84 20.10 17.38 -6.30
N PRO A 85 21.14 18.20 -6.10
CA PRO A 85 21.01 19.49 -5.42
C PRO A 85 19.90 20.36 -6.02
N LEU A 86 19.09 20.96 -5.15
CA LEU A 86 18.12 21.98 -5.54
C LEU A 86 18.76 23.37 -5.61
N ASP A 87 18.11 24.26 -6.36
CA ASP A 87 18.53 25.67 -6.44
C ASP A 87 18.21 26.43 -5.14
N ASP A 88 17.10 26.08 -4.49
CA ASP A 88 16.67 26.63 -3.19
C ASP A 88 17.20 25.77 -2.04
N GLU A 89 17.48 26.39 -0.89
CA GLU A 89 17.79 25.69 0.34
C GLU A 89 16.52 25.21 1.06
N HIS A 90 15.34 25.73 0.70
CA HIS A 90 14.06 25.30 1.28
C HIS A 90 13.27 24.43 0.31
N VAL A 91 12.56 23.45 0.87
CA VAL A 91 11.62 22.62 0.14
C VAL A 91 10.31 22.51 0.91
N ALA A 92 9.21 22.75 0.19
CA ALA A 92 7.86 22.53 0.68
C ALA A 92 7.36 21.16 0.23
N VAL A 93 6.78 20.41 1.16
CA VAL A 93 6.09 19.14 0.92
C VAL A 93 4.66 19.30 1.39
N ASP A 94 3.72 19.28 0.45
CA ASP A 94 2.29 19.36 0.71
C ASP A 94 1.69 17.96 0.77
N LEU A 95 0.91 17.68 1.80
CA LEU A 95 0.09 16.49 1.94
C LEU A 95 -1.38 16.85 1.93
N ASN A 96 -2.20 16.15 1.14
CA ASN A 96 -3.63 16.41 1.08
C ASN A 96 -4.39 15.97 2.33
N GLY A 97 -5.50 16.65 2.61
CA GLY A 97 -6.39 16.37 3.73
C GLY A 97 -6.97 14.95 3.73
N ASP A 98 -7.33 14.39 2.58
CA ASP A 98 -7.94 13.05 2.51
C ASP A 98 -6.99 11.96 3.00
N PHE A 99 -5.69 12.11 2.74
CA PHE A 99 -4.66 11.22 3.28
C PHE A 99 -4.52 11.41 4.78
N LEU A 100 -4.47 12.66 5.24
CA LEU A 100 -4.33 13.02 6.66
C LEU A 100 -5.56 12.63 7.50
N ALA A 101 -6.71 12.39 6.88
CA ALA A 101 -7.89 11.84 7.54
C ALA A 101 -7.71 10.37 7.95
N HIS A 102 -6.83 9.63 7.27
CA HIS A 102 -6.59 8.20 7.51
C HIS A 102 -5.24 7.92 8.19
N VAL A 103 -4.29 8.84 8.06
CA VAL A 103 -2.91 8.70 8.51
C VAL A 103 -2.46 9.96 9.24
N SER A 104 -1.86 9.83 10.42
CA SER A 104 -1.15 10.95 11.05
C SER A 104 0.32 10.96 10.73
N VAL A 105 0.89 12.16 10.61
CA VAL A 105 2.35 12.35 10.61
C VAL A 105 2.77 12.59 12.06
N ASP A 106 3.52 11.64 12.61
CA ASP A 106 3.94 11.68 14.02
C ASP A 106 5.23 12.49 14.18
N ALA A 107 6.14 12.36 13.22
CA ALA A 107 7.42 13.08 13.21
C ALA A 107 7.96 13.24 11.80
N THR A 108 8.92 14.15 11.64
CA THR A 108 9.66 14.36 10.40
C THR A 108 11.16 14.39 10.68
N GLN A 109 11.95 13.83 9.75
CA GLN A 109 13.41 13.83 9.80
C GLN A 109 13.96 14.25 8.43
N PRO A 110 14.63 15.41 8.29
CA PRO A 110 14.89 16.40 9.34
C PRO A 110 13.60 17.02 9.89
N ARG A 111 13.70 17.67 11.06
CA ARG A 111 12.56 18.36 11.66
C ARG A 111 12.11 19.50 10.72
N ALA A 112 10.83 19.54 10.38
CA ALA A 112 10.25 20.65 9.64
C ALA A 112 10.46 21.98 10.38
N GLU A 113 10.84 23.03 9.65
CA GLU A 113 11.01 24.38 10.18
C GLU A 113 9.67 25.08 10.40
N ALA A 114 8.71 24.80 9.52
CA ALA A 114 7.35 25.31 9.60
C ALA A 114 6.36 24.25 9.13
N VAL A 115 5.16 24.29 9.72
CA VAL A 115 4.03 23.43 9.35
C VAL A 115 2.80 24.32 9.27
N ASP A 116 2.26 24.50 8.07
CA ASP A 116 1.06 25.29 7.84
C ASP A 116 -0.12 24.37 7.52
N ALA A 117 -1.23 24.58 8.24
CA ALA A 117 -2.51 23.98 7.85
C ALA A 117 -3.14 24.83 6.74
N THR A 118 -3.48 24.20 5.62
CA THR A 118 -4.14 24.83 4.47
C THR A 118 -5.50 24.18 4.23
N PRO A 119 -6.41 24.81 3.48
CA PRO A 119 -7.69 24.17 3.12
C PRO A 119 -7.52 22.86 2.35
N ALA A 120 -6.39 22.66 1.67
CA ALA A 120 -6.10 21.45 0.90
C ALA A 120 -5.44 20.34 1.73
N GLY A 121 -4.92 20.66 2.93
CA GLY A 121 -4.19 19.71 3.77
C GLY A 121 -3.12 20.39 4.62
N VAL A 122 -1.89 19.86 4.63
CA VAL A 122 -0.78 20.39 5.44
C VAL A 122 0.48 20.57 4.59
N THR A 123 1.10 21.73 4.71
CA THR A 123 2.38 22.07 4.07
C THR A 123 3.50 22.01 5.10
N TYR A 124 4.46 21.11 4.89
CA TYR A 124 5.69 21.03 5.68
C TYR A 124 6.82 21.74 4.94
N ARG A 125 7.54 22.64 5.62
CA ARG A 125 8.73 23.29 5.07
C ARG A 125 9.99 22.74 5.74
N PHE A 126 10.96 22.38 4.92
CA PHE A 126 12.25 21.86 5.35
C PHE A 126 13.35 22.73 4.79
N ARG A 127 14.39 22.92 5.59
CA ARG A 127 15.66 23.45 5.13
C ARG A 127 16.65 22.33 4.88
N LEU A 128 17.23 22.35 3.69
CA LEU A 128 18.27 21.44 3.24
C LEU A 128 19.63 21.93 3.73
N GLY A 129 20.52 20.98 4.00
CA GLY A 129 21.90 21.29 4.36
C GLY A 129 22.69 21.93 3.20
N ALA A 130 23.98 22.18 3.42
CA ALA A 130 24.88 22.81 2.43
C ALA A 130 24.88 22.11 1.05
N GLU A 131 24.67 20.79 1.03
CA GLU A 131 24.60 19.97 -0.19
C GLU A 131 23.31 20.16 -1.00
N ARG A 132 22.30 20.85 -0.44
CA ARG A 132 20.97 21.10 -1.03
C ARG A 132 20.28 19.85 -1.58
N ARG A 133 20.60 18.68 -1.00
CA ARG A 133 20.06 17.37 -1.32
C ARG A 133 20.00 16.54 -0.05
N GLY A 134 19.24 15.44 -0.08
CA GLY A 134 19.09 14.55 1.05
C GLY A 134 17.71 13.90 1.09
N ASP A 135 17.47 13.15 2.15
CA ASP A 135 16.21 12.45 2.37
C ASP A 135 15.41 13.16 3.45
N ILE A 136 14.11 13.40 3.16
CA ILE A 136 13.12 13.84 4.15
C ILE A 136 12.21 12.65 4.43
N THR A 137 12.25 12.15 5.65
CA THR A 137 11.42 11.03 6.12
C THR A 137 10.27 11.56 6.97
N LEU A 138 9.05 11.21 6.58
CA LEU A 138 7.84 11.40 7.36
C LEU A 138 7.52 10.08 8.06
N MET A 139 7.47 10.12 9.39
CA MET A 139 7.02 9.00 10.22
C MET A 139 5.51 9.06 10.32
N LEU A 140 4.86 7.99 9.90
CA LEU A 140 3.42 7.91 9.71
C LEU A 140 2.81 6.92 10.69
N SER A 141 1.61 7.23 11.17
CA SER A 141 0.77 6.32 11.95
C SER A 141 -0.62 6.20 11.30
N PRO A 142 -0.89 5.11 10.58
CA PRO A 142 -2.19 4.85 9.98
C PRO A 142 -3.22 4.53 11.06
N ARG A 143 -4.36 5.24 11.03
CA ARG A 143 -5.41 5.18 12.07
C ARG A 143 -6.70 4.53 11.60
N ALA A 144 -6.98 4.58 10.30
CA ALA A 144 -8.20 4.05 9.70
C ALA A 144 -7.89 3.09 8.55
N TYR A 145 -8.69 2.04 8.42
CA TYR A 145 -8.58 1.06 7.33
C TYR A 145 -9.27 1.58 6.07
N GLY A 146 -8.78 1.19 4.89
CA GLY A 146 -9.36 1.55 3.61
C GLY A 146 -8.34 1.91 2.54
N ALA A 147 -8.82 2.09 1.31
CA ALA A 147 -8.00 2.62 0.22
C ALA A 147 -8.02 4.15 0.25
N THR A 148 -6.84 4.76 0.20
CA THR A 148 -6.67 6.21 0.14
C THR A 148 -5.65 6.60 -0.94
N LYS A 149 -5.62 7.88 -1.30
CA LYS A 149 -4.64 8.43 -2.22
C LYS A 149 -3.90 9.57 -1.53
N ALA A 150 -2.61 9.35 -1.27
CA ALA A 150 -1.73 10.42 -0.87
C ALA A 150 -1.40 11.27 -2.10
N THR A 151 -1.78 12.54 -2.06
CA THR A 151 -1.38 13.53 -3.05
C THR A 151 -0.26 14.34 -2.42
N VAL A 152 0.97 14.11 -2.90
CA VAL A 152 2.16 14.77 -2.41
C VAL A 152 2.60 15.80 -3.43
N SER A 153 2.66 17.07 -3.04
CA SER A 153 3.24 18.11 -3.89
C SER A 153 4.60 18.53 -3.38
N VAL A 154 5.59 18.56 -4.27
CA VAL A 154 6.96 18.97 -3.97
C VAL A 154 7.42 19.90 -5.08
N LEU A 155 7.93 21.08 -4.74
CA LEU A 155 8.32 22.13 -5.71
C LEU A 155 7.18 22.49 -6.68
N GLY A 156 5.94 22.53 -6.20
CA GLY A 156 4.75 22.83 -7.01
C GLY A 156 4.37 21.74 -8.02
N ARG A 157 5.01 20.57 -7.97
CA ARG A 157 4.68 19.41 -8.79
C ARG A 157 4.02 18.33 -7.95
N THR A 158 2.86 17.88 -8.40
CA THR A 158 2.03 16.93 -7.67
C THR A 158 2.24 15.51 -8.17
N VAL A 159 2.30 14.57 -7.23
CA VAL A 159 2.34 13.14 -7.47
C VAL A 159 1.29 12.46 -6.63
N GLU A 160 0.48 11.61 -7.28
CA GLU A 160 -0.44 10.73 -6.58
C GLU A 160 0.27 9.44 -6.15
N ALA A 161 -0.05 8.96 -4.96
CA ALA A 161 0.46 7.73 -4.37
C ALA A 161 -0.74 6.94 -3.81
N PRO A 162 -1.26 5.94 -4.54
CA PRO A 162 -2.33 5.09 -4.05
C PRO A 162 -1.83 4.19 -2.92
N ILE A 163 -2.55 4.18 -1.80
CA ILE A 163 -2.20 3.46 -0.58
C ILE A 163 -3.41 2.66 -0.10
N LEU A 164 -3.20 1.43 0.30
CA LEU A 164 -4.19 0.57 0.94
C LEU A 164 -3.81 0.35 2.40
N ILE A 165 -4.71 0.71 3.31
CA ILE A 165 -4.54 0.51 4.75
C ILE A 165 -5.38 -0.71 5.17
N TYR A 166 -4.73 -1.72 5.72
CA TYR A 166 -5.36 -2.96 6.18
C TYR A 166 -5.20 -3.15 7.70
N PRO A 167 -6.02 -4.00 8.35
CA PRO A 167 -5.96 -4.21 9.80
C PRO A 167 -4.73 -4.96 10.33
#